data_AF-A0A7S3RKX6-F1
#
_entry.id   AF-A0A7S3RKX6-F1
#
_cell.length_a   1.000
_cell.length_b   1.000
_cell.length_c   1.000
_cell.angle_alpha   90.00
_cell.angle_beta   90.00
_cell.angle_gamma   90.00
#
_symmetry.space_group_name_H-M   'P 1'
#
loop_
_entity.id
_entity.type
_entity.pdbx_description
1 polymer ?
#
loop_
_entity_poly.entity_id
_entity_poly.type
_entity_poly.pdbx_seq_one_letter_code
_entity_poly.pdbx_strand_id
1 'polypeptide(L)'
;MRACNGSALDPSENACEQALKQLTGAEMAGARFCAIAAGDTPSTGRLYDSIACLCVPVILVDDLQLPFPRTRPLPPSSYGVRYPEADFLADPLGAARRILEGAAGPPGARNWRGLQRLLLPARRALAYRHAHSDVATLVLREAWAGCLQERRSTARPVSQVAKC
;
A
#
# COMPACT_ATOMS: atom_id res chain seq x y z
N MET A 1 -10.44 -9.53 -29.05
CA MET A 1 -10.60 -9.56 -27.58
C MET A 1 -11.50 -10.74 -27.24
N ARG A 2 -10.95 -11.83 -26.67
CA ARG A 2 -11.77 -12.96 -26.17
C ARG A 2 -11.97 -12.77 -24.66
N ALA A 3 -13.21 -12.87 -24.20
CA ALA A 3 -13.56 -12.82 -22.79
C ALA A 3 -13.12 -14.12 -22.09
N CYS A 4 -12.41 -14.01 -20.96
CA CYS A 4 -12.01 -15.15 -20.13
C CYS A 4 -13.26 -15.60 -19.32
N ASN A 5 -13.84 -16.76 -19.65
CA ASN A 5 -14.93 -17.41 -18.90
C ASN A 5 -14.28 -18.41 -17.93
N GLY A 6 -14.42 -18.15 -16.62
CA GLY A 6 -13.70 -18.90 -15.60
C GLY A 6 -14.27 -20.29 -15.31
N SER A 7 -13.40 -21.29 -15.30
CA SER A 7 -13.54 -22.52 -14.52
C SER A 7 -12.17 -23.19 -14.36
N ALA A 8 -11.76 -23.39 -13.11
CA ALA A 8 -10.40 -23.66 -12.68
C ALA A 8 -9.61 -24.73 -13.48
N LEU A 9 -8.41 -24.31 -13.88
CA LEU A 9 -7.23 -25.08 -14.31
C LEU A 9 -7.12 -25.36 -15.81
N ASP A 10 -7.26 -24.32 -16.62
CA ASP A 10 -6.69 -24.28 -17.97
C ASP A 10 -5.33 -23.53 -17.94
N PRO A 11 -4.22 -24.07 -18.49
CA PRO A 11 -2.97 -23.33 -18.69
C PRO A 11 -3.16 -21.95 -19.35
N SER A 12 -4.23 -21.79 -20.14
CA SER A 12 -4.61 -20.53 -20.76
C SER A 12 -5.19 -19.50 -19.77
N GLU A 13 -5.82 -19.91 -18.67
CA GLU A 13 -6.32 -19.02 -17.61
C GLU A 13 -5.16 -18.37 -16.84
N ASN A 14 -4.13 -19.14 -16.48
CA ASN A 14 -2.92 -18.61 -15.84
C ASN A 14 -2.19 -17.63 -16.76
N ALA A 15 -2.20 -17.87 -18.08
CA ALA A 15 -1.64 -16.94 -19.06
C ALA A 15 -2.48 -15.65 -19.18
N CYS A 16 -3.82 -15.74 -19.21
CA CYS A 16 -4.73 -14.59 -19.20
C CYS A 16 -4.49 -13.73 -17.96
N GLU A 17 -4.40 -14.35 -16.78
CA GLU A 17 -4.16 -13.66 -15.52
C GLU A 17 -2.77 -13.00 -15.44
N GLN A 18 -1.73 -13.70 -15.92
CA GLN A 18 -0.37 -13.14 -15.97
C GLN A 18 -0.27 -11.97 -16.95
N ALA A 19 -0.90 -12.08 -18.13
CA ALA A 19 -0.95 -11.00 -19.11
C ALA A 19 -1.69 -9.79 -18.54
N LEU A 20 -2.82 -10.01 -17.86
CA LEU A 20 -3.57 -8.94 -17.19
C LEU A 20 -2.70 -8.24 -16.13
N LYS A 21 -1.99 -9.00 -15.29
CA LYS A 21 -1.07 -8.46 -14.28
C LYS A 21 0.10 -7.67 -14.88
N GLN A 22 0.64 -8.11 -16.02
CA GLN A 22 1.70 -7.39 -16.72
C GLN A 22 1.20 -6.08 -17.32
N LEU A 23 0.02 -6.10 -17.94
CA LEU A 23 -0.62 -4.92 -18.51
C LEU A 23 -0.93 -3.88 -17.42
N THR A 24 -1.60 -4.29 -16.34
CA THR A 24 -1.93 -3.38 -15.24
C THR A 24 -0.67 -2.83 -14.58
N GLY A 25 0.37 -3.64 -14.38
CA GLY A 25 1.65 -3.19 -13.85
C GLY A 25 2.31 -2.12 -14.73
N ALA A 26 2.31 -2.32 -16.06
CA ALA A 26 2.85 -1.36 -17.02
C ALA A 26 2.06 -0.04 -17.05
N GLU A 27 0.72 -0.12 -17.04
CA GLU A 27 -0.14 1.06 -16.97
C GLU A 27 0.09 1.85 -15.67
N MET A 28 0.18 1.16 -14.53
CA MET A 28 0.46 1.79 -13.24
C MET A 28 1.84 2.44 -13.19
N ALA A 29 2.87 1.83 -13.80
CA ALA A 29 4.21 2.42 -13.88
C ALA A 29 4.25 3.69 -14.77
N GLY A 30 3.35 3.79 -15.76
CA GLY A 30 3.18 4.98 -16.58
C GLY A 30 2.30 6.07 -15.93
N ALA A 31 1.50 5.72 -14.94
CA ALA A 31 0.60 6.64 -14.24
C ALA A 31 1.33 7.45 -13.16
N ARG A 32 0.89 8.71 -12.97
CA ARG A 32 1.39 9.56 -11.86
C ARG A 32 0.71 9.21 -10.54
N PHE A 33 -0.60 8.94 -10.59
CA PHE A 33 -1.45 8.74 -9.43
C PHE A 33 -2.29 7.47 -9.57
N CYS A 34 -2.47 6.75 -8.47
CA CYS A 34 -3.30 5.55 -8.39
C CYS A 34 -4.31 5.71 -7.25
N ALA A 35 -5.60 5.73 -7.57
CA ALA A 35 -6.64 5.87 -6.55
C ALA A 35 -6.83 4.58 -5.75
N ILE A 36 -6.88 4.71 -4.43
CA ILE A 36 -7.15 3.65 -3.45
C ILE A 36 -8.45 4.05 -2.76
N ALA A 37 -9.54 3.36 -3.07
CA ALA A 37 -10.89 3.66 -2.59
C ALA A 37 -11.42 2.53 -1.69
N ALA A 38 -12.51 2.76 -0.96
CA ALA A 38 -13.14 1.73 -0.15
C ALA A 38 -13.49 0.49 -1.00
N GLY A 39 -13.24 -0.70 -0.45
CA GLY A 39 -13.34 -1.97 -1.18
C GLY A 39 -11.99 -2.48 -1.72
N ASP A 40 -10.93 -1.67 -1.67
CA ASP A 40 -9.56 -2.21 -1.74
C ASP A 40 -9.30 -3.00 -0.45
N THR A 41 -9.24 -4.32 -0.58
CA THR A 41 -8.84 -5.21 0.51
C THR A 41 -7.34 -5.46 0.42
N PRO A 42 -6.66 -5.89 1.50
CA PRO A 42 -5.28 -6.36 1.40
C PRO A 42 -5.09 -7.46 0.35
N SER A 43 -6.16 -8.16 -0.05
CA SER A 43 -6.16 -9.18 -1.10
C SER A 43 -6.23 -8.63 -2.54
N THR A 44 -6.80 -7.44 -2.78
CA THR A 44 -6.71 -6.77 -4.11
C THR A 44 -5.32 -6.20 -4.35
N GLY A 45 -4.60 -5.86 -3.28
CA GLY A 45 -3.18 -5.51 -3.32
C GLY A 45 -2.85 -4.15 -3.94
N ARG A 46 -3.85 -3.37 -4.34
CA ARG A 46 -3.66 -2.19 -5.22
C ARG A 46 -2.80 -1.10 -4.62
N LEU A 47 -2.87 -0.88 -3.29
CA LEU A 47 -1.95 0.01 -2.59
C LEU A 47 -0.50 -0.49 -2.74
N TYR A 48 -0.26 -1.79 -2.51
CA TYR A 48 1.08 -2.37 -2.61
C TYR A 48 1.58 -2.36 -4.06
N ASP A 49 0.70 -2.65 -5.03
CA ASP A 49 1.02 -2.59 -6.45
C ASP A 49 1.35 -1.16 -6.89
N SER A 50 0.61 -0.16 -6.40
CA SER A 50 0.92 1.26 -6.68
C SER A 50 2.29 1.65 -6.15
N ILE A 51 2.64 1.19 -4.94
CA ILE A 51 3.94 1.45 -4.34
C ILE A 51 5.04 0.70 -5.11
N ALA A 52 4.79 -0.55 -5.52
CA ALA A 52 5.73 -1.35 -6.30
C ALA A 52 6.05 -0.70 -7.65
N CYS A 53 5.01 -0.20 -8.34
CA CYS A 53 5.11 0.51 -9.61
C CYS A 53 5.50 1.99 -9.48
N LEU A 54 5.75 2.51 -8.27
CA LEU A 54 6.03 3.93 -8.00
C LEU A 54 4.94 4.89 -8.50
N CYS A 55 3.70 4.42 -8.56
CA CYS A 55 2.52 5.23 -8.79
C CYS A 55 2.07 5.85 -7.46
N VAL A 56 1.96 7.18 -7.37
CA VAL A 56 1.62 7.85 -6.10
C VAL A 56 0.19 7.49 -5.68
N PRO A 57 -0.02 6.79 -4.55
CA PRO A 57 -1.36 6.42 -4.15
C PRO A 57 -2.12 7.65 -3.64
N VAL A 58 -3.35 7.78 -4.11
CA VAL A 58 -4.35 8.72 -3.60
C VAL A 58 -5.30 7.90 -2.73
N ILE A 59 -5.17 8.05 -1.42
CA ILE A 59 -5.91 7.29 -0.43
C ILE A 59 -7.20 8.05 -0.11
N LEU A 60 -8.32 7.48 -0.56
CA LEU A 60 -9.68 8.01 -0.42
C LEU A 60 -10.49 7.28 0.66
N VAL A 61 -9.84 6.39 1.41
CA VAL A 61 -10.44 5.58 2.48
C VAL A 61 -9.83 6.03 3.79
N ASP A 62 -10.70 6.29 4.76
CA ASP A 62 -10.27 6.79 6.07
C ASP A 62 -9.65 5.67 6.92
N ASP A 63 -10.25 4.46 6.88
CA ASP A 63 -9.83 3.29 7.66
C ASP A 63 -8.84 2.38 6.91
N LEU A 64 -7.73 2.95 6.43
CA LEU A 64 -6.66 2.15 5.81
C LEU A 64 -5.79 1.46 6.88
N GLN A 65 -5.97 0.15 7.02
CA GLN A 65 -5.14 -0.69 7.88
C GLN A 65 -3.83 -1.07 7.18
N LEU A 66 -2.71 -0.63 7.75
CA LEU A 66 -1.36 -0.99 7.28
C LEU A 66 -0.84 -2.25 7.96
N PRO A 67 0.07 -3.00 7.30
CA PRO A 67 0.83 -4.03 7.99
C PRO A 67 1.76 -3.37 9.01
N PHE A 68 1.99 -4.08 10.11
CA PHE A 68 2.91 -3.68 11.19
C PHE A 68 2.47 -2.48 12.06
N PRO A 69 1.28 -2.54 12.71
CA PRO A 69 0.76 -1.44 13.53
C PRO A 69 1.61 -1.09 14.76
N ARG A 70 2.41 -2.04 15.29
CA ARG A 70 3.28 -1.80 16.45
C ARG A 70 4.59 -1.16 16.06
N THR A 71 5.26 -1.68 15.04
CA THR A 71 6.59 -1.20 14.62
C THR A 71 6.53 0.04 13.74
N ARG A 72 5.42 0.28 13.03
CA ARG A 72 5.17 1.44 12.14
C ARG A 72 6.42 1.87 11.37
N PRO A 73 6.91 1.06 10.42
CA PRO A 73 8.13 1.36 9.68
C PRO A 73 8.01 2.61 8.80
N LEU A 74 6.80 3.10 8.56
CA LEU A 74 6.51 4.26 7.73
C LEU A 74 5.56 5.24 8.43
N PRO A 75 5.80 6.57 8.34
CA PRO A 75 4.83 7.58 8.75
C PRO A 75 3.54 7.50 7.92
N PRO A 76 2.35 7.80 8.48
CA PRO A 76 1.08 7.77 7.74
C PRO A 76 1.00 8.70 6.51
N SER A 77 1.84 9.74 6.45
CA SER A 77 1.92 10.72 5.37
C SER A 77 3.03 10.41 4.34
N SER A 78 3.81 9.35 4.56
CA SER A 78 5.08 9.17 3.82
C SER A 78 4.93 8.53 2.45
N TYR A 79 3.81 7.88 2.15
CA TYR A 79 3.71 7.07 0.93
C TYR A 79 2.50 7.41 0.06
N GLY A 80 1.79 8.52 0.29
CA GLY A 80 0.62 8.86 -0.52
C GLY A 80 -0.04 10.19 -0.19
N VAL A 81 -1.02 10.56 -1.02
CA VAL A 81 -1.91 11.71 -0.80
C VAL A 81 -3.17 11.18 -0.14
N ARG A 82 -3.45 11.58 1.10
CA ARG A 82 -4.72 11.30 1.77
C ARG A 82 -5.73 12.39 1.44
N TYR A 83 -6.96 11.98 1.16
CA TYR A 83 -8.10 12.84 0.94
C TYR A 83 -9.29 12.22 1.70
N PRO A 84 -10.02 12.96 2.56
CA PRO A 84 -11.11 12.41 3.34
C PRO A 84 -12.19 11.78 2.45
N GLU A 85 -12.66 10.59 2.83
CA GLU A 85 -13.62 9.83 2.02
C GLU A 85 -14.92 10.62 1.81
N ALA A 86 -15.46 11.19 2.89
CA ALA A 86 -16.69 11.99 2.85
C ALA A 86 -16.57 13.20 1.91
N ASP A 87 -15.44 13.90 1.95
CA ASP A 87 -15.20 15.08 1.10
C ASP A 87 -15.05 14.67 -0.38
N PHE A 88 -14.45 13.51 -0.65
CA PHE A 88 -14.32 12.99 -2.01
C PHE A 88 -15.70 12.59 -2.57
N LEU A 89 -16.52 11.91 -1.77
CA LEU A 89 -17.87 11.51 -2.17
C LEU A 89 -18.79 12.73 -2.40
N ALA A 90 -18.61 13.82 -1.65
CA ALA A 90 -19.38 15.04 -1.82
C ALA A 90 -19.03 15.82 -3.10
N ASP A 91 -17.75 15.86 -3.50
CA ASP A 91 -17.27 16.59 -4.69
C ASP A 91 -16.08 15.87 -5.36
N PRO A 92 -16.33 14.79 -6.14
CA PRO A 92 -15.27 14.01 -6.77
C PRO A 92 -14.46 14.80 -7.79
N LEU A 93 -15.14 15.67 -8.58
CA LEU A 93 -14.50 16.46 -9.63
C LEU A 93 -13.59 17.54 -9.04
N GLY A 94 -14.06 18.28 -8.03
CA GLY A 94 -13.23 19.27 -7.37
C GLY A 94 -12.10 18.62 -6.57
N ALA A 95 -12.31 17.43 -5.97
CA ALA A 95 -11.25 16.68 -5.32
C ALA A 95 -10.15 16.28 -6.31
N ALA A 96 -10.52 15.72 -7.47
CA ALA A 96 -9.58 15.37 -8.53
C ALA A 96 -8.80 16.61 -9.02
N ARG A 97 -9.49 17.73 -9.23
CA ARG A 97 -8.86 19.00 -9.62
C ARG A 97 -7.84 19.46 -8.57
N ARG A 98 -8.21 19.47 -7.29
CA ARG A 98 -7.33 19.84 -6.17
C ARG A 98 -6.08 18.94 -6.09
N ILE A 99 -6.24 17.64 -6.30
CA ILE A 99 -5.13 16.68 -6.29
C ILE A 99 -4.18 16.95 -7.46
N LEU A 100 -4.71 17.12 -8.67
CA LEU A 100 -3.92 17.35 -9.88
C LEU A 100 -3.23 18.72 -9.88
N GLU A 101 -3.90 19.76 -9.39
CA GLU A 101 -3.34 21.12 -9.25
C GLU A 101 -2.29 21.18 -8.13
N GLY A 102 -2.58 20.56 -6.97
CA GLY A 102 -1.63 20.48 -5.85
C GLY A 102 -0.36 19.69 -6.19
N ALA A 103 -0.48 18.71 -7.08
CA ALA A 103 0.62 17.95 -7.67
C ALA A 103 1.48 18.74 -8.66
N ALA A 104 0.92 19.80 -9.24
CA ALA A 104 1.54 20.67 -10.24
C ALA A 104 2.14 21.96 -9.64
N GLY A 105 2.07 22.15 -8.32
CA GLY A 105 2.47 23.37 -7.63
C GLY A 105 3.99 23.67 -7.62
N PRO A 106 4.38 24.92 -7.29
CA PRO A 106 5.77 25.37 -7.25
C PRO A 106 6.61 24.62 -6.19
N PRO A 107 7.95 24.68 -6.24
CA PRO A 107 8.83 24.00 -5.29
C PRO A 107 8.48 24.39 -3.84
N GLY A 108 7.94 23.45 -3.06
CA GLY A 108 7.46 23.67 -1.68
C GLY A 108 5.97 23.34 -1.49
N ALA A 109 5.17 23.34 -2.57
CA ALA A 109 3.89 22.62 -2.63
C ALA A 109 4.16 21.14 -2.96
N ARG A 110 3.18 20.24 -2.74
CA ARG A 110 3.32 18.78 -2.93
C ARG A 110 3.65 18.40 -4.39
N ASN A 111 4.90 18.54 -4.80
CA ASN A 111 5.38 18.09 -6.12
C ASN A 111 5.29 16.57 -6.20
N TRP A 112 4.58 16.06 -7.22
CA TRP A 112 4.38 14.62 -7.44
C TRP A 112 5.70 13.83 -7.51
N ARG A 113 6.79 14.41 -8.05
CA ARG A 113 8.10 13.75 -8.10
C ARG A 113 8.71 13.56 -6.72
N GLY A 114 8.45 14.50 -5.81
CA GLY A 114 8.85 14.38 -4.41
C GLY A 114 8.09 13.24 -3.73
N LEU A 115 6.77 13.20 -3.90
CA LEU A 115 5.92 12.12 -3.40
C LEU A 115 6.33 10.75 -3.96
N GLN A 116 6.63 10.66 -5.26
CA GLN A 116 7.09 9.43 -5.90
C GLN A 116 8.40 8.92 -5.31
N ARG A 117 9.36 9.80 -4.99
CA ARG A 117 10.63 9.37 -4.35
C ARG A 117 10.41 8.80 -2.95
N LEU A 118 9.42 9.31 -2.21
CA LEU A 118 9.07 8.76 -0.89
C LEU A 118 8.50 7.34 -0.97
N LEU A 119 8.08 6.88 -2.16
CA LEU A 119 7.66 5.49 -2.37
C LEU A 119 8.83 4.51 -2.39
N LEU A 120 10.07 4.95 -2.59
CA LEU A 120 11.23 4.05 -2.61
C LEU A 120 11.44 3.32 -1.26
N PRO A 121 11.49 4.01 -0.10
CA PRO A 121 11.52 3.32 1.19
C PRO A 121 10.21 2.55 1.45
N ALA A 122 9.06 3.08 1.03
CA ALA A 122 7.78 2.40 1.21
C ALA A 122 7.72 1.06 0.45
N ARG A 123 8.29 0.99 -0.74
CA ARG A 123 8.37 -0.22 -1.56
C ARG A 123 9.19 -1.30 -0.89
N ARG A 124 10.29 -0.94 -0.24
CA ARG A 124 11.05 -1.89 0.57
C ARG A 124 10.23 -2.38 1.76
N ALA A 125 9.53 -1.49 2.46
CA ALA A 125 8.81 -1.83 3.67
C ALA A 125 7.47 -2.56 3.45
N LEU A 126 6.82 -2.39 2.29
CA LEU A 126 5.44 -2.86 2.05
C LEU A 126 5.27 -3.78 0.83
N ALA A 127 6.17 -3.75 -0.16
CA ALA A 127 6.00 -4.59 -1.35
C ALA A 127 6.54 -6.01 -1.09
N TYR A 128 5.63 -6.97 -0.87
CA TYR A 128 5.98 -8.36 -0.59
C TYR A 128 6.79 -9.04 -1.70
N ARG A 129 6.53 -8.68 -2.97
CA ARG A 129 7.12 -9.31 -4.16
C ARG A 129 8.16 -8.41 -4.83
N HIS A 130 9.12 -7.89 -4.06
CA HIS A 130 10.17 -7.00 -4.56
C HIS A 130 11.56 -7.48 -4.09
N ALA A 131 12.58 -7.41 -4.96
CA ALA A 131 13.92 -7.96 -4.72
C ALA A 131 14.61 -7.43 -3.46
N HIS A 132 14.25 -6.22 -3.03
CA HIS A 132 14.79 -5.57 -1.83
C HIS A 132 13.71 -5.33 -0.76
N SER A 133 12.75 -6.26 -0.66
CA SER A 133 11.70 -6.19 0.34
C SER A 133 12.24 -6.48 1.73
N ASP A 134 12.00 -5.56 2.66
CA ASP A 134 12.29 -5.69 4.09
C ASP A 134 11.08 -6.27 4.85
N VAL A 135 9.98 -6.60 4.16
CA VAL A 135 8.71 -7.08 4.74
C VAL A 135 8.90 -8.29 5.65
N ALA A 136 9.67 -9.29 5.22
CA ALA A 136 9.92 -10.49 6.05
C ALA A 136 10.61 -10.14 7.38
N THR A 137 11.60 -9.26 7.34
CA THR A 137 12.26 -8.74 8.54
C THR A 137 11.29 -7.95 9.42
N LEU A 138 10.42 -7.15 8.82
CA LEU A 138 9.41 -6.36 9.52
C LEU A 138 8.35 -7.25 10.19
N VAL A 139 7.94 -8.36 9.57
CA VAL A 139 7.06 -9.36 10.19
C VAL A 139 7.68 -9.90 11.49
N LEU A 140 8.96 -10.30 11.45
CA LEU A 140 9.65 -10.82 12.63
C LEU A 140 9.79 -9.75 13.73
N ARG A 141 10.09 -8.50 13.35
CA ARG A 141 10.15 -7.37 14.29
C ARG A 141 8.81 -7.06 14.91
N GLU A 142 7.72 -7.12 14.14
CA GLU A 142 6.36 -6.91 14.63
C GLU A 142 5.97 -7.98 15.65
N ALA A 143 6.26 -9.26 15.35
CA ALA A 143 6.04 -10.37 16.26
C ALA A 143 6.84 -10.21 17.56
N TRP A 144 8.13 -9.85 17.45
CA TRP A 144 8.99 -9.58 18.60
C TRP A 144 8.50 -8.41 19.45
N ALA A 145 8.05 -7.32 18.82
CA ALA A 145 7.48 -6.18 19.52
C ALA A 145 6.20 -6.56 20.29
N GLY A 146 5.36 -7.42 19.70
CA GLY A 146 4.20 -8.01 20.38
C GLY A 146 4.59 -8.77 21.64
N CYS A 147 5.56 -9.69 21.52
CA CYS A 147 6.09 -10.46 22.65
C CYS A 147 6.59 -9.54 23.80
N LEU A 148 7.38 -8.51 23.48
CA LEU A 148 7.89 -7.59 24.49
C LEU A 148 6.78 -6.80 25.20
N GLN A 149 5.74 -6.41 24.47
CA GLN A 149 4.60 -5.70 25.03
C GLN A 149 3.80 -6.58 26.01
N GLU A 150 3.60 -7.85 25.67
CA GLU A 150 2.96 -8.83 26.55
C GLU A 150 3.78 -9.11 27.82
N ARG A 151 5.11 -9.16 27.73
CA ARG A 151 5.97 -9.28 28.92
C ARG A 151 5.84 -8.08 29.85
N ARG A 152 5.78 -6.87 29.30
CA ARG A 152 5.66 -5.63 30.08
C ARG A 152 4.29 -5.50 30.76
N SER A 153 3.22 -5.92 30.10
CA SER A 153 1.87 -5.84 30.65
C SER A 153 1.59 -6.86 31.76
N THR A 154 2.30 -7.99 31.77
CA THR A 154 1.98 -9.11 32.68
C THR A 154 2.74 -9.13 34.00
N ALA A 155 3.78 -8.29 34.21
CA ALA A 155 4.60 -8.26 35.46
C ALA A 155 4.94 -9.67 36.01
N ARG A 156 5.03 -10.68 35.14
CA ARG A 156 5.04 -12.09 35.52
C ARG A 156 6.49 -12.58 35.63
N PRO A 157 6.84 -13.36 36.67
CA PRO A 157 8.19 -13.88 36.81
C PRO A 157 8.61 -14.69 35.58
N VAL A 158 9.91 -14.61 35.25
CA VAL A 158 10.56 -15.13 34.04
C VAL A 158 10.22 -16.60 33.72
N SER A 159 9.80 -17.38 34.72
CA SER A 159 9.46 -18.80 34.63
C SER A 159 8.08 -19.12 34.03
N GLN A 160 7.18 -18.14 33.87
CA GLN A 160 5.79 -18.37 33.42
C GLN A 160 5.39 -17.61 32.15
N VAL A 161 6.32 -16.89 31.52
CA VAL A 161 6.02 -16.26 30.22
C VAL A 161 6.02 -17.37 29.16
N ALA A 162 4.91 -17.51 28.42
CA ALA A 162 4.86 -18.36 27.23
C ALA A 162 6.09 -18.06 26.38
N LYS A 163 6.85 -19.10 26.00
CA LYS A 163 8.03 -18.95 25.16
C LYS A 163 7.60 -18.27 23.85
N CYS A 164 7.85 -16.97 23.75
CA CYS A 164 8.53 -16.47 22.57
C CYS A 164 9.89 -17.22 22.51
#